data_AF-A0A0P1EQD9-F1
#
_entry.id   AF-A0A0P1EQD9-F1
#
_cell.length_a   1.000
_cell.length_b   1.000
_cell.length_c   1.000
_cell.angle_alpha   90.00
_cell.angle_beta   90.00
_cell.angle_gamma   90.00
#
_symmetry.space_group_name_H-M   'P 1'
#
loop_
_entity.id
_entity.type
_entity.pdbx_description
1 polymer ?
#
loop_
_entity_poly.entity_id
_entity_poly.type
_entity_poly.pdbx_seq_one_letter_code
_entity_poly.pdbx_strand_id
1 'polypeptide(L)'
;MPTTAAQLNVDPHDWRANLDGSARYLLMMLAQFGTPELALAAYNAGPDAVIRHDGIPPFRETQNHVRRVMAVAQRLSGAYSCDPTLKHF
;
A
#
# COMPACT_ATOMS: atom_id res chain seq x y z
N MET A 1 -9.27 2.86 7.98
CA MET A 1 -10.52 2.12 7.68
C MET A 1 -10.88 1.28 8.91
N PRO A 2 -11.94 1.61 9.68
CA PRO A 2 -12.30 0.89 10.91
C PRO A 2 -12.56 -0.61 10.70
N THR A 3 -13.21 -0.98 9.60
CA THR A 3 -13.47 -2.38 9.23
C THR A 3 -12.17 -3.16 9.01
N THR A 4 -11.19 -2.57 8.32
CA THR A 4 -9.87 -3.17 8.10
C THR A 4 -9.11 -3.34 9.42
N ALA A 5 -9.16 -2.35 10.31
CA ALA A 5 -8.54 -2.45 11.63
C ALA A 5 -9.14 -3.59 12.46
N ALA A 6 -10.46 -3.77 12.42
CA ALA A 6 -11.14 -4.89 13.05
C ALA A 6 -10.73 -6.25 12.44
N GLN A 7 -10.68 -6.36 11.10
CA GLN A 7 -10.25 -7.58 10.41
C GLN A 7 -8.81 -7.97 10.72
N LEU A 8 -7.94 -6.99 10.98
CA LEU A 8 -6.53 -7.21 11.29
C LEU A 8 -6.27 -7.32 12.80
N ASN A 9 -7.30 -7.14 13.63
CA ASN A 9 -7.23 -7.09 15.09
C ASN A 9 -6.20 -6.05 15.58
N VAL A 10 -6.28 -4.83 15.05
CA VAL A 10 -5.37 -3.72 15.32
C VAL A 10 -6.12 -2.54 15.94
N ASP A 11 -5.56 -1.97 17.01
CA ASP A 11 -5.99 -0.65 17.48
C ASP A 11 -5.35 0.44 16.62
N PRO A 12 -6.12 1.20 15.83
CA PRO A 12 -5.58 2.25 14.98
C PRO A 12 -5.01 3.45 15.76
N HIS A 13 -5.28 3.57 17.07
CA HIS A 13 -4.75 4.64 17.92
C HIS A 13 -3.40 4.30 18.55
N ASP A 14 -3.02 3.01 18.55
CA ASP A 14 -1.63 2.60 18.82
C ASP A 14 -0.84 2.65 17.52
N TRP A 15 0.13 3.57 17.45
CA TRP A 15 0.96 3.77 16.27
C TRP A 15 1.75 2.51 15.87
N ARG A 16 2.16 1.66 16.83
CA ARG A 16 2.88 0.42 16.51
C ARG A 16 1.96 -0.59 15.86
N ALA A 17 0.80 -0.81 16.47
CA ALA A 17 -0.21 -1.71 15.94
C ALA A 17 -0.72 -1.22 14.57
N ASN A 18 -0.93 0.08 14.41
CA ASN A 18 -1.34 0.69 13.15
C ASN A 18 -0.31 0.47 12.03
N LEU A 19 0.97 0.62 12.33
CA LEU A 19 2.05 0.41 11.37
C LEU A 19 2.13 -1.08 10.95
N ASP A 20 2.12 -2.00 11.92
CA ASP A 20 2.13 -3.45 11.65
C ASP A 20 0.91 -3.88 10.81
N GLY A 21 -0.28 -3.45 11.22
CA GLY A 21 -1.53 -3.73 10.52
C GLY A 21 -1.52 -3.20 9.09
N SER A 22 -1.05 -1.96 8.90
CA SER A 22 -0.94 -1.35 7.57
C SER A 22 0.02 -2.13 6.67
N ALA A 23 1.17 -2.56 7.19
CA ALA A 23 2.14 -3.35 6.43
C ALA A 23 1.57 -4.72 6.03
N ARG A 24 0.94 -5.42 6.98
CA ARG A 24 0.27 -6.71 6.72
C ARG A 24 -0.83 -6.58 5.69
N TYR A 25 -1.66 -5.55 5.77
CA TYR A 25 -2.72 -5.31 4.81
C TYR A 25 -2.17 -5.03 3.41
N LEU A 26 -1.12 -4.22 3.29
CA LEU A 26 -0.45 -4.00 2.00
C LEU A 26 0.13 -5.29 1.41
N LEU A 27 0.74 -6.15 2.24
CA LEU A 27 1.24 -7.46 1.80
C LEU A 27 0.11 -8.36 1.28
N MET A 28 -1.06 -8.36 1.92
CA MET A 28 -2.23 -9.08 1.43
C MET A 28 -2.68 -8.56 0.05
N MET A 29 -2.68 -7.24 -0.16
CA MET A 29 -3.05 -6.65 -1.45
C MET A 29 -2.02 -6.97 -2.54
N LEU A 30 -0.73 -6.97 -2.21
CA LEU A 30 0.33 -7.40 -3.13
C LEU A 30 0.17 -8.87 -3.54
N ALA A 31 -0.10 -9.74 -2.57
CA ALA A 31 -0.34 -11.16 -2.84
C ALA A 31 -1.58 -11.39 -3.72
N GLN A 32 -2.62 -10.58 -3.55
CA GLN A 32 -3.88 -10.71 -4.29
C GLN A 32 -3.81 -10.15 -5.72
N PHE A 33 -3.16 -9.00 -5.91
CA PHE A 33 -3.23 -8.25 -7.19
C PHE A 33 -1.92 -8.25 -7.99
N GLY A 34 -0.82 -8.75 -7.44
CA GLY A 34 0.44 -9.01 -8.16
C GLY A 34 1.28 -7.79 -8.53
N THR A 35 0.71 -6.60 -8.65
CA THR A 35 1.45 -5.36 -8.96
C THR A 35 1.34 -4.33 -7.83
N PRO A 36 2.39 -3.51 -7.59
CA PRO A 36 2.34 -2.43 -6.60
C PRO A 36 1.19 -1.44 -6.84
N GLU A 37 0.91 -1.09 -8.10
CA GLU A 37 -0.13 -0.13 -8.45
C GLU A 37 -1.53 -0.61 -8.08
N LEU A 38 -1.85 -1.87 -8.40
CA LEU A 38 -3.14 -2.45 -8.06
C LEU A 38 -3.27 -2.71 -6.56
N ALA A 39 -2.18 -3.11 -5.90
CA ALA A 39 -2.16 -3.29 -4.46
C ALA A 39 -2.42 -1.96 -3.72
N LEU A 40 -1.79 -0.87 -4.14
CA LEU A 40 -2.02 0.47 -3.58
C LEU A 40 -3.44 0.98 -3.87
N ALA A 41 -3.98 0.67 -5.05
CA ALA A 41 -5.37 0.99 -5.36
C ALA A 41 -6.34 0.23 -4.43
N ALA A 42 -6.13 -1.07 -4.23
CA ALA A 42 -6.95 -1.90 -3.35
C ALA A 42 -6.80 -1.53 -1.87
N TYR A 43 -5.60 -1.12 -1.46
CA TYR A 43 -5.33 -0.61 -0.11
C TYR A 43 -6.17 0.64 0.20
N ASN A 44 -6.29 1.57 -0.77
CA ASN A 44 -7.03 2.82 -0.61
C ASN A 44 -8.54 2.67 -0.85
N ALA A 45 -8.95 2.03 -1.94
CA ALA A 45 -10.34 1.95 -2.39
C ALA A 45 -11.07 0.67 -1.95
N GLY A 46 -10.33 -0.30 -1.42
CA GLY A 46 -10.82 -1.66 -1.14
C GLY A 46 -10.64 -2.61 -2.34
N PRO A 47 -10.41 -3.91 -2.09
CA PRO A 47 -10.20 -4.92 -3.14
C PRO A 47 -11.41 -5.08 -4.07
N ASP A 48 -12.63 -4.98 -3.54
CA ASP A 48 -13.86 -5.11 -4.32
C ASP A 48 -13.98 -4.02 -5.40
N ALA A 49 -13.48 -2.81 -5.15
CA ALA A 49 -13.47 -1.75 -6.14
C ALA A 49 -12.52 -2.09 -7.29
N VAL A 50 -11.32 -2.59 -6.98
CA VAL A 50 -10.34 -2.99 -8.00
C VAL A 50 -10.86 -4.17 -8.83
N ILE A 51 -11.49 -5.17 -8.19
CA ILE A 51 -12.12 -6.30 -8.87
C ILE A 51 -13.25 -5.84 -9.79
N ARG A 52 -14.16 -4.98 -9.30
CA ARG A 52 -15.31 -4.48 -10.08
C ARG A 52 -14.88 -3.67 -11.31
N HIS A 53 -13.77 -2.94 -11.20
CA HIS A 53 -13.26 -2.09 -12.28
C HIS A 53 -12.18 -2.76 -13.13
N ASP A 54 -11.80 -4.00 -12.83
CA ASP A 54 -10.71 -4.73 -13.50
C ASP A 54 -9.41 -3.91 -13.60
N GLY A 55 -9.09 -3.19 -12.52
CA GLY A 55 -7.99 -2.24 -12.51
C GLY A 55 -8.15 -1.11 -11.49
N ILE A 56 -7.37 -0.05 -11.66
CA ILE A 56 -7.45 1.13 -10.78
C ILE A 56 -8.81 1.82 -10.99
N PRO A 57 -9.66 1.94 -9.96
CA PRO A 57 -10.97 2.54 -10.11
C PRO A 57 -10.87 4.03 -10.50
N PRO A 58 -11.89 4.60 -11.18
CA PRO A 58 -11.89 6.00 -11.62
C PRO A 58 -12.17 6.99 -10.47
N PHE A 59 -11.67 6.69 -9.26
CA PHE A 59 -11.74 7.57 -8.10
C PHE A 59 -10.51 8.46 -8.09
N ARG A 60 -10.74 9.78 -8.17
CA ARG A 60 -9.65 10.77 -8.19
C ARG A 60 -8.71 10.62 -6.99
N GLU A 61 -9.25 10.31 -5.82
CA GLU A 61 -8.45 10.06 -4.62
C GLU A 61 -7.50 8.88 -4.81
N THR A 62 -8.00 7.74 -5.29
CA THR A 62 -7.22 6.50 -5.49
C THR A 62 -6.13 6.67 -6.55
N GLN A 63 -6.46 7.27 -7.69
CA GLN A 63 -5.46 7.57 -8.72
C GLN A 63 -4.37 8.51 -8.20
N ASN A 64 -4.73 9.49 -7.38
CA ASN A 64 -3.76 10.39 -6.75
C ASN A 64 -2.92 9.66 -5.69
N HIS A 65 -3.53 8.75 -4.92
CA HIS A 65 -2.85 7.94 -3.92
C HIS A 65 -1.75 7.08 -4.57
N VAL A 66 -2.10 6.30 -5.59
CA VAL A 66 -1.16 5.44 -6.33
C VAL A 66 0.00 6.28 -6.88
N ARG A 67 -0.30 7.39 -7.58
CA ARG A 67 0.73 8.25 -8.17
C ARG A 67 1.71 8.81 -7.12
N ARG A 68 1.20 9.29 -5.98
CA ARG A 68 2.05 9.86 -4.93
C ARG A 68 2.95 8.81 -4.29
N VAL A 69 2.40 7.65 -3.93
CA VAL A 69 3.18 6.60 -3.26
C VAL A 69 4.25 6.04 -4.19
N MET A 70 3.92 5.79 -5.47
CA MET A 70 4.90 5.32 -6.45
C MET A 70 6.02 6.35 -6.69
N ALA A 71 5.71 7.64 -6.74
CA ALA A 71 6.73 8.69 -6.87
C ALA A 71 7.68 8.72 -5.66
N VAL A 72 7.14 8.57 -4.44
CA VAL A 72 7.96 8.47 -3.22
C VAL A 72 8.82 7.21 -3.24
N ALA A 73 8.23 6.06 -3.59
CA ALA A 73 8.95 4.79 -3.68
C ALA A 73 10.13 4.87 -4.68
N GLN A 74 9.91 5.42 -5.88
CA GLN A 74 10.97 5.61 -6.88
C GLN A 74 12.09 6.52 -6.37
N ARG A 75 11.76 7.61 -5.68
CA ARG A 75 12.75 8.51 -5.08
C ARG A 75 13.58 7.80 -4.02
N LEU A 76 12.93 6.99 -3.17
CA LEU A 76 13.61 6.22 -2.14
C LEU A 76 14.50 5.14 -2.76
N SER A 77 13.99 4.33 -3.69
CA SER A 77 14.78 3.31 -4.39
C SER A 77 15.98 3.91 -5.12
N GLY A 78 15.80 5.05 -5.81
CA GLY A 78 16.88 5.78 -6.47
C GLY A 78 17.96 6.27 -5.51
N ALA A 79 17.56 6.74 -4.32
CA ALA A 79 18.47 7.14 -3.26
C ALA A 79 19.25 5.95 -2.67
N TYR A 80 18.61 4.78 -2.54
CA TYR A 80 19.27 3.55 -2.05
C TYR A 80 20.14 2.86 -3.12
N SER A 81 19.92 3.10 -4.41
CA SER A 81 20.76 2.54 -5.49
C SER A 81 22.05 3.34 -5.77
N CYS A 82 22.22 4.53 -5.20
CA CYS A 82 23.42 5.36 -5.35
C CYS A 82 24.39 5.30 -4.16
N ASP A 83 24.12 4.49 -3.13
CA ASP A 83 25.05 4.29 -2.00
C ASP A 83 25.59 2.85 -1.97
N PRO A 84 26.83 2.60 -2.42
CA PRO A 84 27.43 1.27 -2.37
C PRO A 84 27.77 0.78 -0.96
N THR A 85 27.49 1.55 0.11
CA THR A 85 27.84 1.20 1.50
C THR A 85 26.69 0.65 2.34
N LEU A 86 25.45 0.71 1.88
CA LEU A 86 24.31 0.08 2.55
C LEU A 86 24.22 -1.41 2.17
N LYS A 87 25.13 -2.21 2.74
CA LYS A 87 24.99 -3.67 2.77
C LYS A 87 23.75 -4.03 3.59
N HIS A 88 22.87 -4.81 2.97
CA HIS A 88 21.73 -5.48 3.58
C HIS A 88 22.11 -6.13 4.93
N PHE A 89 21.29 -5.88 5.95
CA PHE A 89 21.26 -6.71 7.16
C PHE A 89 20.71 -8.10 6.85
#